data_AF-A0A1U7ZN84-F1
#
_entry.id   AF-A0A1U7ZN84-F1
#
_cell.length_a   1.000
_cell.length_b   1.000
_cell.length_c   1.000
_cell.angle_alpha   90.00
_cell.angle_beta   90.00
_cell.angle_gamma   90.00
#
_symmetry.space_group_name_H-M   'P 1'
#
loop_
_entity.id
_entity.type
_entity.pdbx_description
1 polymer ?
#
loop_
_entity_poly.entity_id
_entity_poly.type
_entity_poly.pdbx_seq_one_letter_code
_entity_poly.pdbx_strand_id
1 'polypeptide(L)'
;MDAGQSSLSPTTSFDRDRHVRFLKMMFHGLPSGYQEQEINHLTLAYFVISGLDIFGALDQVALVWSPIHIGEQTRPMTVFQRGFMPVDKEEIANWVLSFQARPKSKADLENGQFYGFHGSRTSMFPPDSSNVLIHNNSHLASTYCALAILKIVGYNLSSIDPDSILISMKNLQQPDGSFMPIHTGAEADLRFVFCAAAICFVLNNWSGIDREKAKDYILNCQSYDGGFGLVPGSESHGGATYCAVAALRLMGFIEDDLLSKMTSSSIINVPLLLEWSLQRQTIGGGLQGRPNKASDSCYAFWVGGVLKILGAHKFLDKEALCEFLLTLWWLQ
;
A
#
# COMPACT_ATOMS: atom_id res chain seq x y z
N MET A 1 -46.62 -10.14 31.16
CA MET A 1 -45.22 -10.45 30.81
C MET A 1 -44.91 -9.60 29.60
N ASP A 2 -44.27 -8.47 29.85
CA ASP A 2 -44.02 -7.44 28.84
C ASP A 2 -43.13 -7.97 27.72
N ALA A 3 -43.58 -7.74 26.49
CA ALA A 3 -42.76 -7.88 25.30
C ALA A 3 -41.68 -6.80 25.36
N GLY A 4 -40.46 -7.21 25.73
CA GLY A 4 -39.29 -6.36 25.68
C GLY A 4 -39.08 -5.87 24.25
N GLN A 5 -39.29 -4.58 24.05
CA GLN A 5 -38.83 -3.86 22.86
C GLN A 5 -37.31 -4.07 22.77
N SER A 6 -36.87 -4.83 21.77
CA SER A 6 -35.47 -4.81 21.37
C SER A 6 -35.18 -3.41 20.85
N SER A 7 -34.53 -2.59 21.67
CA SER A 7 -33.95 -1.34 21.21
C SER A 7 -32.97 -1.66 20.09
N LEU A 8 -33.35 -1.36 18.85
CA LEU A 8 -32.45 -1.31 17.71
C LEU A 8 -31.25 -0.46 18.14
N SER A 9 -30.06 -1.06 18.16
CA SER A 9 -28.81 -0.33 18.37
C SER A 9 -28.76 0.82 17.36
N PRO A 10 -28.30 2.02 17.76
CA PRO A 10 -28.18 3.13 16.83
C PRO A 10 -27.35 2.67 15.63
N THR A 11 -27.91 2.83 14.42
CA THR A 11 -27.21 2.57 13.17
C THR A 11 -25.88 3.31 13.23
N THR A 12 -24.77 2.58 13.29
CA THR A 12 -23.42 3.14 13.32
C THR A 12 -23.16 3.82 11.97
N SER A 13 -23.49 5.10 11.87
CA SER A 13 -23.28 5.88 10.66
C SER A 13 -21.79 6.17 10.45
N PHE A 14 -21.32 6.12 9.21
CA PHE A 14 -19.95 6.45 8.86
C PHE A 14 -19.60 7.93 9.13
N ASP A 15 -18.70 8.21 10.08
CA ASP A 15 -18.26 9.58 10.42
C ASP A 15 -17.05 10.00 9.59
N ARG A 16 -17.32 10.39 8.34
CA ARG A 16 -16.29 10.86 7.39
C ARG A 16 -15.42 11.99 7.96
N ASP A 17 -16.00 12.95 8.65
CA ASP A 17 -15.26 14.14 9.08
C ASP A 17 -14.26 13.82 10.18
N ARG A 18 -14.59 12.86 11.05
CA ARG A 18 -13.64 12.35 12.05
C ARG A 18 -12.45 11.65 11.43
N HIS A 19 -12.67 10.88 10.37
CA HIS A 19 -11.59 10.27 9.60
C HIS A 19 -10.67 11.29 8.98
N VAL A 20 -11.26 12.28 8.31
CA VAL A 20 -10.50 13.36 7.69
C VAL A 20 -9.69 14.11 8.76
N ARG A 21 -10.27 14.39 9.93
CA ARG A 21 -9.52 15.00 11.05
C ARG A 21 -8.34 14.15 11.52
N PHE A 22 -8.54 12.84 11.69
CA PHE A 22 -7.48 11.91 12.09
C PHE A 22 -6.36 11.88 11.04
N LEU A 23 -6.69 11.75 9.76
CA LEU A 23 -5.72 11.72 8.68
C LEU A 23 -4.95 13.05 8.56
N LYS A 24 -5.63 14.19 8.72
CA LYS A 24 -4.96 15.51 8.78
C LYS A 24 -3.99 15.62 9.94
N MET A 25 -4.35 15.11 11.12
CA MET A 25 -3.43 15.06 12.26
C MET A 25 -2.18 14.25 11.91
N MET A 26 -2.36 13.03 11.38
CA MET A 26 -1.27 12.15 10.99
C MET A 26 -0.40 12.73 9.86
N PHE A 27 -1.00 13.52 8.95
CA PHE A 27 -0.29 14.22 7.89
C PHE A 27 0.68 15.27 8.44
N HIS A 28 0.28 16.04 9.45
CA HIS A 28 1.12 17.08 10.04
C HIS A 28 2.17 16.55 11.02
N GLY A 29 1.92 15.39 11.63
CA GLY A 29 2.88 14.78 12.53
C GLY A 29 2.40 13.44 13.09
N LEU A 30 3.33 12.50 13.18
CA LEU A 30 3.08 11.21 13.82
C LEU A 30 3.25 11.33 15.35
N PRO A 31 2.34 10.76 16.16
CA PRO A 31 2.53 10.66 17.60
C PRO A 31 3.81 9.88 17.96
N SER A 32 4.39 10.13 19.14
CA SER A 32 5.63 9.49 19.59
C SER A 32 5.58 7.95 19.59
N GLY A 33 4.41 7.35 19.77
CA GLY A 33 4.23 5.89 19.67
C GLY A 33 4.56 5.30 18.29
N TYR A 34 4.66 6.12 17.24
CA TYR A 34 5.07 5.70 15.90
C TYR A 34 6.59 5.78 15.67
N GLN A 35 7.39 6.12 16.68
CA GLN A 35 8.84 6.24 16.53
C GLN A 35 9.50 4.95 16.03
N GLU A 36 9.00 3.77 16.44
CA GLU A 36 9.48 2.48 15.94
C GLU A 36 9.14 2.23 14.46
N GLN A 37 8.22 3.00 13.90
CA GLN A 37 7.79 2.93 12.49
C GLN A 37 8.55 3.91 11.59
N GLU A 38 9.66 4.50 12.06
CA GLU A 38 10.45 5.45 11.28
C GLU A 38 10.87 4.87 9.92
N ILE A 39 11.28 3.60 9.86
CA ILE A 39 11.62 2.92 8.59
C ILE A 39 10.44 2.80 7.60
N ASN A 40 9.21 2.98 8.09
CA ASN A 40 7.96 2.90 7.33
C ASN A 40 7.33 4.28 7.08
N HIS A 41 8.06 5.38 7.30
CA HIS A 41 7.53 6.73 7.19
C HIS A 41 6.84 6.98 5.83
N LEU A 42 7.46 6.55 4.73
CA LEU A 42 6.87 6.71 3.40
C LEU A 42 5.61 5.85 3.19
N THR A 43 5.56 4.67 3.82
CA THR A 43 4.37 3.80 3.83
C THR A 43 3.22 4.41 4.64
N LEU A 44 3.53 5.01 5.80
CA LEU A 44 2.54 5.72 6.60
C LEU A 44 2.00 6.94 5.85
N ALA A 45 2.87 7.71 5.20
CA ALA A 45 2.46 8.82 4.34
C ALA A 45 1.55 8.35 3.21
N TYR A 46 1.84 7.20 2.59
CA TYR A 46 0.97 6.61 1.56
C TYR A 46 -0.43 6.32 2.10
N PHE A 47 -0.56 5.68 3.27
CA PHE A 47 -1.88 5.43 3.86
C PHE A 47 -2.64 6.71 4.19
N VAL A 48 -1.94 7.72 4.71
CA VAL A 48 -2.56 9.01 5.05
C VAL A 48 -3.05 9.74 3.81
N ILE A 49 -2.19 9.90 2.80
CA ILE A 49 -2.48 10.64 1.56
C ILE A 49 -3.56 9.90 0.75
N SER A 50 -3.45 8.57 0.63
CA SER A 50 -4.46 7.74 -0.04
C SER A 50 -5.82 7.81 0.67
N GLY A 51 -5.84 7.77 2.01
CA GLY A 51 -7.07 7.93 2.78
C GLY A 51 -7.73 9.30 2.55
N LEU A 52 -6.93 10.38 2.53
CA LEU A 52 -7.43 11.72 2.24
C LEU A 52 -7.98 11.85 0.82
N ASP A 53 -7.33 11.22 -0.15
CA ASP A 53 -7.79 11.16 -1.54
C ASP A 53 -9.11 10.39 -1.69
N ILE A 54 -9.22 9.20 -1.06
CA ILE A 54 -10.45 8.40 -1.02
C ILE A 54 -11.62 9.21 -0.45
N PHE A 55 -11.38 10.06 0.55
CA PHE A 55 -12.42 10.93 1.11
C PHE A 55 -12.65 12.21 0.33
N GLY A 56 -11.88 12.53 -0.73
CA GLY A 56 -11.96 13.82 -1.43
C GLY A 56 -11.58 14.99 -0.53
N ALA A 57 -10.63 14.77 0.38
CA ALA A 57 -10.19 15.73 1.39
C ALA A 57 -8.70 16.11 1.25
N LEU A 58 -8.01 15.63 0.21
CA LEU A 58 -6.60 15.91 -0.02
C LEU A 58 -6.32 17.41 -0.17
N ASP A 59 -7.20 18.18 -0.80
CA ASP A 59 -7.03 19.64 -0.94
C ASP A 59 -7.30 20.42 0.36
N GLN A 60 -7.73 19.75 1.43
CA GLN A 60 -8.11 20.39 2.69
C GLN A 60 -7.01 20.38 3.77
N VAL A 61 -5.81 19.92 3.44
CA VAL A 61 -4.69 19.71 4.39
C VAL A 61 -3.72 20.89 4.34
N ALA A 62 -4.22 22.12 4.41
CA ALA A 62 -3.36 23.29 4.57
C ALA A 62 -3.47 23.84 5.98
N LEU A 63 -2.32 24.01 6.61
CA LEU A 63 -2.13 24.88 7.76
C LEU A 63 -0.87 25.71 7.48
N VAL A 64 -1.05 26.87 6.88
CA VAL A 64 -0.08 27.95 7.00
C VAL A 64 -0.73 29.04 7.83
N TRP A 65 -0.09 29.38 8.93
CA TRP A 65 -0.40 30.58 9.69
C TRP A 65 0.07 31.79 8.88
N SER A 66 -0.78 32.38 8.02
CA SER A 66 -0.44 33.63 7.34
C SER A 66 -0.57 34.81 8.32
N PRO A 67 0.49 35.62 8.55
CA PRO A 67 0.36 36.83 9.36
C PRO A 67 -0.38 37.90 8.56
N ILE A 68 -1.54 38.33 9.03
CA ILE A 68 -2.26 39.48 8.48
C ILE A 68 -1.70 40.75 9.14
N HIS A 69 -1.16 41.67 8.35
CA HIS A 69 -0.83 43.02 8.82
C HIS A 69 -2.07 43.90 8.67
N ILE A 70 -2.73 44.21 9.79
CA ILE A 70 -3.79 45.23 9.81
C ILE A 70 -3.10 46.59 9.96
N GLY A 71 -3.30 47.47 8.98
CA GLY A 71 -2.75 48.81 8.97
C GLY A 71 -3.25 49.67 10.12
N GLU A 72 -2.29 50.36 10.75
CA GLU A 72 -2.37 51.57 11.57
C GLU A 72 -3.49 51.69 12.62
N GLN A 73 -3.21 51.29 13.87
CA GLN A 73 -2.72 52.19 14.94
C GLN A 73 -2.65 51.43 16.27
N THR A 74 -1.51 51.58 16.96
CA THR A 74 -1.18 51.12 18.34
C THR A 74 -1.11 49.60 18.59
N ARG A 75 0.14 49.10 18.59
CA ARG A 75 0.65 47.74 18.89
C ARG A 75 0.33 46.65 17.85
N PRO A 76 1.36 45.99 17.27
CA PRO A 76 1.13 44.85 16.39
C PRO A 76 0.63 43.67 17.23
N MET A 77 -0.66 43.34 17.13
CA MET A 77 -1.13 41.99 17.39
C MET A 77 -1.07 41.23 16.08
N THR A 78 -0.22 40.21 16.02
CA THR A 78 -0.31 39.18 14.98
C THR A 78 -1.62 38.43 15.19
N VAL A 79 -2.64 38.77 14.41
CA VAL A 79 -3.88 37.99 14.37
C VAL A 79 -3.67 36.89 13.34
N PHE A 80 -3.74 35.67 13.82
CA PHE A 80 -3.72 34.49 12.99
C PHE A 80 -5.14 34.12 12.57
N GLN A 81 -5.46 34.22 11.29
CA GLN A 81 -6.75 33.77 10.77
C GLN A 81 -6.61 32.33 10.25
N ARG A 82 -7.58 31.48 10.60
CA ARG A 82 -7.69 30.11 10.08
C ARG A 82 -8.17 30.17 8.63
N GLY A 83 -7.24 30.31 7.69
CA GLY A 83 -7.49 30.21 6.26
C GLY A 83 -7.12 28.84 5.73
N PHE A 84 -7.99 28.21 4.95
CA PHE A 84 -7.62 27.03 4.17
C PHE A 84 -6.93 27.52 2.89
N MET A 85 -5.61 27.38 2.80
CA MET A 85 -4.94 27.43 1.50
C MET A 85 -5.13 26.07 0.80
N PRO A 86 -5.03 25.99 -0.53
CA PRO A 86 -4.91 24.69 -1.20
C PRO A 86 -3.66 23.96 -0.71
N VAL A 87 -3.72 22.64 -0.59
CA VAL A 87 -2.50 21.84 -0.39
C VAL A 87 -1.55 22.06 -1.54
N ASP A 88 -0.30 22.38 -1.21
CA ASP A 88 0.76 22.38 -2.19
C ASP A 88 1.13 20.92 -2.52
N LYS A 89 0.45 20.37 -3.53
CA LYS A 89 0.73 19.04 -4.08
C LYS A 89 2.17 18.95 -4.58
N GLU A 90 2.78 20.08 -4.96
CA GLU A 90 4.19 20.17 -5.34
C GLU A 90 5.09 19.98 -4.12
N GLU A 91 4.74 20.55 -2.95
CA GLU A 91 5.46 20.32 -1.70
C GLU A 91 5.45 18.84 -1.30
N ILE A 92 4.29 18.18 -1.38
CA ILE A 92 4.20 16.72 -1.12
C ILE A 92 5.09 15.96 -2.10
N ALA A 93 5.02 16.28 -3.40
CA ALA A 93 5.84 15.63 -4.41
C ALA A 93 7.33 15.82 -4.14
N ASN A 94 7.77 17.06 -3.84
CA ASN A 94 9.15 17.38 -3.49
C ASN A 94 9.61 16.64 -2.23
N TRP A 95 8.75 16.53 -1.22
CA TRP A 95 9.02 15.74 -0.02
C TRP A 95 9.22 14.26 -0.37
N VAL A 96 8.34 13.64 -1.16
CA VAL A 96 8.49 12.24 -1.59
C VAL A 96 9.76 12.03 -2.41
N LEU A 97 10.03 12.90 -3.40
CA LEU A 97 11.22 12.85 -4.26
C LEU A 97 12.51 12.95 -3.46
N SER A 98 12.50 13.60 -2.29
CA SER A 98 13.66 13.68 -1.41
C SER A 98 14.09 12.34 -0.80
N PHE A 99 13.24 11.30 -0.86
CA PHE A 99 13.57 9.94 -0.43
C PHE A 99 14.20 9.10 -1.55
N GLN A 100 14.25 9.59 -2.79
CA GLN A 100 14.78 8.82 -3.91
C GLN A 100 16.30 8.66 -3.80
N ALA A 101 16.79 7.42 -3.82
CA ALA A 101 18.19 7.14 -4.03
C ALA A 101 18.57 7.45 -5.48
N ARG A 102 19.72 8.10 -5.68
CA ARG A 102 20.21 8.44 -7.02
C ARG A 102 21.63 7.91 -7.21
N PRO A 103 21.91 7.23 -8.32
CA PRO A 103 23.29 6.89 -8.68
C PRO A 103 24.07 8.18 -8.96
N LYS A 104 25.38 8.20 -8.65
CA LYS A 104 26.26 9.34 -8.98
C LYS A 104 26.65 9.31 -10.46
N SER A 105 26.73 8.12 -11.04
CA SER A 105 27.04 7.88 -12.44
C SER A 105 26.29 6.66 -12.98
N LYS A 106 26.20 6.52 -14.32
CA LYS A 106 25.60 5.32 -14.93
C LYS A 106 26.33 4.02 -14.55
N ALA A 107 27.63 4.09 -14.27
CA ALA A 107 28.41 2.92 -13.84
C ALA A 107 27.94 2.40 -12.47
N ASP A 108 27.36 3.26 -11.63
CA ASP A 108 26.87 2.85 -10.31
C ASP A 108 25.63 1.95 -10.40
N LEU A 109 24.96 1.85 -11.55
CA LEU A 109 23.82 0.94 -11.74
C LEU A 109 24.24 -0.54 -11.72
N GLU A 110 25.53 -0.82 -11.91
CA GLU A 110 26.09 -2.17 -11.93
C GLU A 110 26.65 -2.61 -10.56
N ASN A 111 26.61 -1.73 -9.54
CA ASN A 111 27.17 -2.02 -8.22
C ASN A 111 26.28 -2.92 -7.33
N GLY A 112 25.15 -3.38 -7.86
CA GLY A 112 24.17 -4.22 -7.17
C GLY A 112 23.22 -3.47 -6.23
N GLN A 113 23.43 -2.18 -5.95
CA GLN A 113 22.51 -1.38 -5.14
C GLN A 113 21.18 -1.17 -5.86
N PHE A 114 20.12 -1.00 -5.09
CA PHE A 114 18.81 -0.61 -5.59
C PHE A 114 18.61 0.91 -5.44
N TYR A 115 18.29 1.61 -6.53
CA TYR A 115 18.08 3.07 -6.57
C TYR A 115 16.59 3.43 -6.63
N GLY A 116 15.84 2.93 -5.66
CA GLY A 116 14.42 3.24 -5.47
C GLY A 116 14.22 4.41 -4.51
N PHE A 117 13.29 4.24 -3.58
CA PHE A 117 13.04 5.18 -2.48
C PHE A 117 13.35 4.52 -1.14
N HIS A 118 13.94 5.31 -0.25
CA HIS A 118 14.14 4.94 1.14
C HIS A 118 12.82 4.95 1.91
N GLY A 119 12.70 4.12 2.95
CA GLY A 119 11.57 4.19 3.87
C GLY A 119 11.66 5.32 4.90
N SER A 120 12.89 5.76 5.21
CA SER A 120 13.25 6.85 6.12
C SER A 120 14.45 7.62 5.59
N ARG A 121 14.55 8.92 5.92
CA ARG A 121 15.72 9.75 5.62
C ARG A 121 16.82 9.68 6.69
N THR A 122 16.49 9.22 7.89
CA THR A 122 17.32 9.37 9.09
C THR A 122 17.71 8.04 9.71
N SER A 123 17.01 6.96 9.38
CA SER A 123 17.34 5.61 9.86
C SER A 123 18.74 5.19 9.38
N MET A 124 19.56 4.73 10.32
CA MET A 124 20.88 4.17 10.06
C MET A 124 20.99 2.81 10.77
N PHE A 125 21.54 1.81 10.09
CA PHE A 125 21.87 0.54 10.72
C PHE A 125 23.12 0.71 11.59
N PRO A 126 23.18 0.04 12.76
CA PRO A 126 24.40 0.02 13.57
C PRO A 126 25.57 -0.52 12.72
N PRO A 127 26.77 0.03 12.88
CA PRO A 127 27.90 -0.33 12.04
C PRO A 127 28.20 -1.82 12.16
N ASP A 128 28.55 -2.46 11.04
CA ASP A 128 29.35 -3.68 11.12
C ASP A 128 30.75 -3.35 11.66
N SER A 129 31.63 -4.33 11.74
CA SER A 129 33.00 -4.21 12.29
C SER A 129 33.86 -3.06 11.71
N SER A 130 33.38 -2.32 10.70
CA SER A 130 34.00 -1.16 10.09
C SER A 130 33.71 0.21 10.75
N ASN A 131 32.86 0.32 11.77
CA ASN A 131 32.49 1.59 12.44
C ASN A 131 31.86 2.65 11.52
N VAL A 132 31.42 2.30 10.30
CA VAL A 132 30.71 3.21 9.39
C VAL A 132 29.21 3.03 9.56
N LEU A 133 28.48 4.10 9.91
CA LEU A 133 27.02 4.10 9.94
C LEU A 133 26.49 3.86 8.51
N ILE A 134 25.70 2.81 8.32
CA ILE A 134 25.09 2.48 7.02
C ILE A 134 23.70 3.11 6.98
N HIS A 135 23.50 4.08 6.09
CA HIS A 135 22.16 4.64 5.86
C HIS A 135 21.17 3.55 5.45
N ASN A 136 19.91 3.71 5.83
CA ASN A 136 18.85 2.81 5.35
C ASN A 136 18.90 2.77 3.82
N ASN A 137 18.71 1.58 3.24
CA ASN A 137 18.75 1.36 1.81
C ASN A 137 17.39 1.64 1.18
N SER A 138 17.37 1.88 -0.14
CA SER A 138 16.09 1.91 -0.86
C SER A 138 15.41 0.55 -0.78
N HIS A 139 14.07 0.57 -0.72
CA HIS A 139 13.26 -0.60 -0.45
C HIS A 139 12.09 -0.69 -1.44
N LEU A 140 11.74 -1.89 -1.92
CA LEU A 140 10.67 -2.08 -2.92
C LEU A 140 9.31 -1.54 -2.46
N ALA A 141 8.90 -1.88 -1.23
CA ALA A 141 7.63 -1.38 -0.67
C ALA A 141 7.58 0.15 -0.60
N SER A 142 8.66 0.80 -0.13
CA SER A 142 8.76 2.26 -0.07
C SER A 142 8.75 2.88 -1.47
N THR A 143 9.40 2.25 -2.44
CA THR A 143 9.41 2.68 -3.85
C THR A 143 8.01 2.64 -4.45
N TYR A 144 7.26 1.55 -4.22
CA TYR A 144 5.86 1.46 -4.61
C TYR A 144 5.02 2.57 -3.96
N CYS A 145 5.15 2.78 -2.64
CA CYS A 145 4.42 3.82 -1.91
C CYS A 145 4.74 5.22 -2.45
N ALA A 146 6.01 5.51 -2.74
CA ALA A 146 6.46 6.78 -3.29
C ALA A 146 5.79 7.08 -4.64
N LEU A 147 5.85 6.14 -5.57
CA LEU A 147 5.27 6.30 -6.90
C LEU A 147 3.74 6.40 -6.84
N ALA A 148 3.10 5.67 -5.92
CA ALA A 148 1.66 5.77 -5.69
C ALA A 148 1.26 7.15 -5.14
N ILE A 149 1.99 7.70 -4.16
CA ILE A 149 1.76 9.06 -3.65
C ILE A 149 1.92 10.08 -4.78
N LEU A 150 3.03 10.02 -5.52
CA LEU A 150 3.30 10.93 -6.64
C LEU A 150 2.16 10.91 -7.67
N LYS A 151 1.62 9.72 -7.96
CA LYS A 151 0.46 9.57 -8.85
C LYS A 151 -0.82 10.18 -8.26
N ILE A 152 -1.10 9.97 -6.97
CA ILE A 152 -2.28 10.53 -6.27
C ILE A 152 -2.24 12.06 -6.30
N VAL A 153 -1.08 12.68 -6.05
CA VAL A 153 -0.95 14.15 -6.07
C VAL A 153 -0.84 14.74 -7.49
N GLY A 154 -0.93 13.92 -8.53
CA GLY A 154 -0.91 14.37 -9.92
C GLY A 154 0.48 14.79 -10.42
N TYR A 155 1.56 14.31 -9.80
CA TYR A 155 2.92 14.59 -10.25
C TYR A 155 3.20 13.89 -11.60
N ASN A 156 3.90 14.58 -12.49
CA ASN A 156 4.29 14.01 -13.79
C ASN A 156 5.44 13.01 -13.63
N LEU A 157 5.11 11.71 -13.61
CA LEU A 157 6.09 10.63 -13.46
C LEU A 157 7.10 10.56 -14.62
N SER A 158 6.84 11.16 -15.78
CA SER A 158 7.83 11.25 -16.87
C SER A 158 9.07 12.06 -16.51
N SER A 159 9.02 12.85 -15.43
CA SER A 159 10.17 13.60 -14.91
C SER A 159 11.08 12.77 -13.99
N ILE A 160 10.66 11.55 -13.62
CA ILE A 160 11.51 10.60 -12.90
C ILE A 160 12.29 9.80 -13.93
N ASP A 161 13.60 9.61 -13.70
CA ASP A 161 14.40 8.68 -14.49
C ASP A 161 14.02 7.23 -14.14
N PRO A 162 13.29 6.51 -15.02
CA PRO A 162 12.85 5.15 -14.73
C PRO A 162 14.02 4.16 -14.84
N ASP A 163 15.09 4.48 -15.57
CA ASP A 163 16.19 3.55 -15.83
C ASP A 163 16.94 3.24 -14.54
N SER A 164 17.20 4.25 -13.70
CA SER A 164 17.84 4.05 -12.41
C SER A 164 17.07 3.08 -11.52
N ILE A 165 15.74 3.19 -11.46
CA ILE A 165 14.87 2.31 -10.66
C ILE A 165 14.85 0.91 -11.27
N LEU A 166 14.58 0.79 -12.57
CA LEU A 166 14.29 -0.51 -13.21
C LEU A 166 15.55 -1.36 -13.39
N ILE A 167 16.66 -0.77 -13.83
CA ILE A 167 17.93 -1.50 -14.02
C ILE A 167 18.41 -2.03 -12.67
N SER A 168 18.35 -1.21 -11.63
CA SER A 168 18.79 -1.61 -10.29
C SER A 168 17.83 -2.58 -9.61
N MET A 169 16.51 -2.43 -9.81
CA MET A 169 15.49 -3.36 -9.32
C MET A 169 15.68 -4.76 -9.88
N LYS A 170 16.15 -4.89 -11.12
CA LYS A 170 16.41 -6.19 -11.75
C LYS A 170 17.37 -7.05 -10.95
N ASN A 171 18.33 -6.44 -10.24
CA ASN A 171 19.28 -7.14 -9.39
C ASN A 171 18.63 -7.75 -8.13
N LEU A 172 17.41 -7.33 -7.78
CA LEU A 172 16.66 -7.86 -6.64
C LEU A 172 15.87 -9.12 -6.98
N GLN A 173 15.71 -9.44 -8.27
CA GLN A 173 15.04 -10.67 -8.68
C GLN A 173 15.94 -11.87 -8.47
N GLN A 174 15.41 -12.88 -7.77
CA GLN A 174 16.12 -14.10 -7.46
C GLN A 174 16.02 -15.11 -8.61
N PRO A 175 16.90 -16.13 -8.65
CA PRO A 175 16.89 -17.15 -9.70
C PRO A 175 15.55 -17.90 -9.85
N ASP A 176 14.81 -18.06 -8.75
CA ASP A 176 13.49 -18.71 -8.69
C ASP A 176 12.32 -17.81 -9.11
N GLY A 177 12.58 -16.52 -9.37
CA GLY A 177 11.58 -15.52 -9.75
C GLY A 177 11.04 -14.67 -8.61
N SER A 178 11.36 -14.98 -7.35
CA SER A 178 11.05 -14.13 -6.19
C SER A 178 11.82 -12.81 -6.22
N PHE A 179 11.47 -11.88 -5.34
CA PHE A 179 12.18 -10.60 -5.20
C PHE A 179 12.58 -10.38 -3.75
N MET A 180 13.83 -9.95 -3.54
CA MET A 180 14.25 -9.35 -2.28
C MET A 180 13.82 -7.87 -2.23
N PRO A 181 13.53 -7.30 -1.05
CA PRO A 181 13.15 -5.91 -0.93
C PRO A 181 14.31 -4.93 -1.06
N ILE A 182 15.52 -5.37 -0.70
CA ILE A 182 16.76 -4.59 -0.61
C ILE A 182 17.94 -5.43 -1.10
N HIS A 183 18.99 -4.76 -1.59
CA HIS A 183 20.16 -5.42 -2.19
C HIS A 183 21.07 -6.13 -1.18
N THR A 184 21.03 -5.74 0.10
CA THR A 184 21.83 -6.34 1.17
C THR A 184 21.27 -7.66 1.69
N GLY A 185 20.16 -8.14 1.12
CA GLY A 185 19.48 -9.36 1.54
C GLY A 185 18.40 -9.11 2.59
N ALA A 186 17.30 -9.85 2.45
CA ALA A 186 16.18 -9.98 3.38
C ALA A 186 15.29 -11.16 2.90
N GLU A 187 14.07 -11.28 3.40
CA GLU A 187 13.11 -12.26 2.89
C GLU A 187 12.74 -12.00 1.42
N ALA A 188 12.50 -13.07 0.66
CA ALA A 188 12.05 -12.99 -0.73
C ALA A 188 10.68 -13.66 -0.86
N ASP A 189 9.65 -12.87 -1.16
CA ASP A 189 8.26 -13.36 -1.15
C ASP A 189 7.32 -12.55 -2.06
N LEU A 190 6.07 -12.99 -2.14
CA LEU A 190 5.04 -12.40 -3.00
C LEU A 190 4.79 -10.90 -2.80
N ARG A 191 5.04 -10.34 -1.61
CA ARG A 191 4.85 -8.90 -1.37
C ARG A 191 5.77 -8.09 -2.28
N PHE A 192 6.99 -8.56 -2.46
CA PHE A 192 8.00 -7.88 -3.26
C PHE A 192 7.86 -8.15 -4.75
N VAL A 193 7.35 -9.33 -5.12
CA VAL A 193 6.92 -9.59 -6.51
C VAL A 193 5.80 -8.63 -6.90
N PHE A 194 4.81 -8.42 -6.03
CA PHE A 194 3.75 -7.43 -6.26
C PHE A 194 4.31 -6.00 -6.35
N CYS A 195 5.20 -5.59 -5.43
CA CYS A 195 5.80 -4.26 -5.47
C CYS A 195 6.56 -4.03 -6.79
N ALA A 196 7.38 -4.99 -7.23
CA ALA A 196 8.13 -4.89 -8.48
C ALA A 196 7.19 -4.79 -9.70
N ALA A 197 6.15 -5.62 -9.75
CA ALA A 197 5.14 -5.57 -10.82
C ALA A 197 4.37 -4.22 -10.83
N ALA A 198 4.00 -3.71 -9.66
CA ALA A 198 3.32 -2.42 -9.53
C ALA A 198 4.20 -1.24 -9.92
N ILE A 199 5.49 -1.25 -9.57
CA ILE A 199 6.47 -0.24 -9.99
C ILE A 199 6.57 -0.23 -11.52
N CYS A 200 6.79 -1.39 -12.16
CA CYS A 200 6.83 -1.52 -13.62
C CYS A 200 5.54 -1.01 -14.28
N PHE A 201 4.38 -1.36 -13.72
CA PHE A 201 3.08 -0.92 -14.23
C PHE A 201 2.89 0.61 -14.13
N VAL A 202 3.24 1.21 -12.99
CA VAL A 202 3.11 2.66 -12.76
C VAL A 202 4.06 3.45 -13.68
N LEU A 203 5.28 2.96 -13.89
CA LEU A 203 6.27 3.56 -14.81
C LEU A 203 6.01 3.21 -16.28
N ASN A 204 5.05 2.33 -16.57
CA ASN A 204 4.76 1.80 -17.90
C ASN A 204 6.01 1.22 -18.61
N ASN A 205 6.87 0.53 -17.85
CA ASN A 205 8.10 -0.07 -18.36
C ASN A 205 8.42 -1.35 -17.58
N TRP A 206 8.56 -2.47 -18.30
CA TRP A 206 8.73 -3.81 -17.75
C TRP A 206 10.17 -4.33 -17.83
N SER A 207 11.16 -3.48 -18.16
CA SER A 207 12.57 -3.89 -18.31
C SER A 207 13.24 -4.35 -17.01
N GLY A 208 12.68 -3.97 -15.86
CA GLY A 208 13.21 -4.28 -14.52
C GLY A 208 12.78 -5.63 -13.93
N ILE A 209 12.04 -6.45 -14.67
CA ILE A 209 11.52 -7.74 -14.18
C ILE A 209 11.50 -8.80 -15.29
N ASP A 210 12.03 -9.99 -15.00
CA ASP A 210 11.73 -11.20 -15.76
C ASP A 210 10.34 -11.70 -15.38
N ARG A 211 9.34 -11.35 -16.20
CA ARG A 211 7.93 -11.62 -15.94
C ARG A 211 7.60 -13.11 -15.94
N GLU A 212 8.28 -13.91 -16.75
CA GLU A 212 8.01 -15.35 -16.84
C GLU A 212 8.46 -16.06 -15.56
N LYS A 213 9.65 -15.74 -15.05
CA LYS A 213 10.11 -16.28 -13.77
C LYS A 213 9.25 -15.83 -12.60
N ALA A 214 8.88 -14.54 -12.56
CA ALA A 214 7.99 -14.03 -11.52
C ALA A 214 6.63 -14.72 -11.55
N LYS A 215 6.08 -14.97 -12.75
CA LYS A 215 4.85 -15.76 -12.93
C LYS A 215 5.04 -17.18 -12.41
N ASP A 216 6.09 -17.89 -12.81
CA ASP A 216 6.34 -19.27 -12.35
C ASP A 216 6.49 -19.34 -10.82
N TYR A 217 7.16 -18.37 -10.20
CA TYR A 217 7.22 -18.25 -8.73
C TYR A 217 5.84 -18.09 -8.10
N ILE A 218 5.01 -17.18 -8.64
CA ILE A 218 3.64 -16.97 -8.15
C ILE A 218 2.82 -18.26 -8.26
N LEU A 219 2.90 -18.99 -9.38
CA LEU A 219 2.17 -20.23 -9.58
C LEU A 219 2.55 -21.28 -8.52
N ASN A 220 3.84 -21.37 -8.18
CA ASN A 220 4.33 -22.26 -7.11
C ASN A 220 3.89 -21.84 -5.70
N CYS A 221 3.38 -20.62 -5.53
CA CYS A 221 2.84 -20.13 -4.26
C CYS A 221 1.36 -20.44 -4.07
N GLN A 222 0.64 -20.95 -5.08
CA GLN A 222 -0.74 -21.38 -4.90
C GLN A 222 -0.77 -22.68 -4.09
N SER A 223 -1.39 -22.63 -2.91
CA SER A 223 -1.42 -23.75 -1.97
C SER A 223 -2.59 -24.70 -2.23
N TYR A 224 -2.58 -25.84 -1.56
CA TYR A 224 -3.57 -26.93 -1.72
C TYR A 224 -5.02 -26.51 -1.46
N ASP A 225 -5.24 -25.43 -0.72
CA ASP A 225 -6.55 -24.90 -0.36
C ASP A 225 -7.02 -23.78 -1.32
N GLY A 226 -6.23 -23.43 -2.34
CA GLY A 226 -6.58 -22.49 -3.41
C GLY A 226 -6.08 -21.07 -3.25
N GLY A 227 -5.84 -20.63 -2.02
CA GLY A 227 -5.18 -19.36 -1.74
C GLY A 227 -3.69 -19.39 -2.08
N PHE A 228 -3.00 -18.27 -1.83
CA PHE A 228 -1.55 -18.18 -2.00
C PHE A 228 -0.88 -17.92 -0.67
N GLY A 229 0.22 -18.63 -0.42
CA GLY A 229 1.15 -18.36 0.67
C GLY A 229 2.20 -17.33 0.27
N LEU A 230 2.90 -16.71 1.23
CA LEU A 230 3.95 -15.72 0.93
C LEU A 230 5.09 -16.31 0.10
N VAL A 231 5.44 -17.56 0.39
CA VAL A 231 6.45 -18.36 -0.32
C VAL A 231 5.87 -19.72 -0.71
N PRO A 232 6.47 -20.45 -1.68
CA PRO A 232 6.01 -21.78 -2.06
C PRO A 232 5.86 -22.73 -0.86
N GLY A 233 4.73 -23.42 -0.79
CA GLY A 233 4.41 -24.38 0.28
C GLY A 233 3.97 -23.77 1.62
N SER A 234 3.89 -22.44 1.75
CA SER A 234 3.40 -21.80 2.98
C SER A 234 1.88 -21.72 3.06
N GLU A 235 1.37 -21.49 4.27
CA GLU A 235 -0.08 -21.32 4.54
C GLU A 235 -0.65 -20.17 3.70
N SER A 236 -1.80 -20.41 3.06
CA SER A 236 -2.52 -19.40 2.31
C SER A 236 -2.92 -18.21 3.17
N HIS A 237 -2.66 -16.99 2.69
CA HIS A 237 -2.91 -15.75 3.43
C HIS A 237 -3.56 -14.70 2.53
N GLY A 238 -4.53 -13.94 3.05
CA GLY A 238 -5.32 -12.96 2.27
C GLY A 238 -4.45 -11.91 1.57
N GLY A 239 -3.46 -11.38 2.29
CA GLY A 239 -2.50 -10.42 1.70
C GLY A 239 -1.60 -11.03 0.63
N ALA A 240 -1.14 -12.27 0.82
CA ALA A 240 -0.31 -12.97 -0.16
C ALA A 240 -1.11 -13.33 -1.42
N THR A 241 -2.35 -13.78 -1.22
CA THR A 241 -3.34 -14.03 -2.28
C THR A 241 -3.61 -12.78 -3.11
N TYR A 242 -3.81 -11.62 -2.47
CA TYR A 242 -3.91 -10.35 -3.18
C TYR A 242 -2.64 -10.05 -3.99
N CYS A 243 -1.46 -10.17 -3.37
CA CYS A 243 -0.20 -9.89 -4.04
C CYS A 243 -0.01 -10.76 -5.29
N ALA A 244 -0.26 -12.07 -5.20
CA ALA A 244 -0.20 -13.00 -6.32
C ALA A 244 -1.16 -12.60 -7.46
N VAL A 245 -2.46 -12.49 -7.15
CA VAL A 245 -3.49 -12.26 -8.16
C VAL A 245 -3.33 -10.88 -8.80
N ALA A 246 -3.06 -9.84 -8.00
CA ALA A 246 -2.82 -8.50 -8.52
C ALA A 246 -1.54 -8.43 -9.35
N ALA A 247 -0.44 -9.10 -8.96
CA ALA A 247 0.79 -9.13 -9.74
C ALA A 247 0.59 -9.82 -11.10
N LEU A 248 -0.08 -10.98 -11.14
CA LEU A 248 -0.42 -11.66 -12.40
C LEU A 248 -1.28 -10.77 -13.31
N ARG A 249 -2.25 -10.04 -12.73
CA ARG A 249 -3.12 -9.11 -13.47
C ARG A 249 -2.34 -7.91 -14.02
N LEU A 250 -1.48 -7.29 -13.20
CA LEU A 250 -0.63 -6.17 -13.63
C LEU A 250 0.34 -6.62 -14.73
N MET A 251 0.91 -7.81 -14.60
CA MET A 251 1.74 -8.46 -15.61
C MET A 251 0.93 -9.06 -16.76
N GLY A 252 -0.37 -8.79 -16.91
CA GLY A 252 -1.17 -9.24 -18.07
C GLY A 252 -1.23 -10.76 -18.29
N PHE A 253 -0.93 -11.57 -17.26
CA PHE A 253 -1.06 -13.03 -17.32
C PHE A 253 -2.48 -13.50 -17.01
N ILE A 254 -3.25 -12.67 -16.31
CA ILE A 254 -4.70 -12.84 -16.13
C ILE A 254 -5.41 -11.53 -16.44
N GLU A 255 -6.63 -11.61 -16.93
CA GLU A 255 -7.49 -10.45 -17.19
C GLU A 255 -8.41 -10.16 -16.00
N ASP A 256 -9.23 -9.10 -16.08
CA ASP A 256 -10.33 -8.91 -15.13
C ASP A 256 -11.55 -9.79 -15.50
N ASP A 257 -12.36 -10.10 -14.50
CA ASP A 257 -13.61 -10.87 -14.59
C ASP A 257 -13.42 -12.29 -15.18
N LEU A 258 -12.45 -13.03 -14.60
CA LEU A 258 -12.10 -14.39 -15.02
C LEU A 258 -13.31 -15.33 -15.03
N LEU A 259 -14.26 -15.13 -14.11
CA LEU A 259 -15.44 -15.99 -14.00
C LEU A 259 -16.40 -15.83 -15.19
N SER A 260 -16.52 -14.63 -15.76
CA SER A 260 -17.35 -14.41 -16.96
C SER A 260 -16.74 -15.06 -18.21
N LYS A 261 -15.41 -15.19 -18.23
CA LYS A 261 -14.66 -15.62 -19.41
C LYS A 261 -14.34 -17.11 -19.43
N MET A 262 -14.39 -17.80 -18.28
CA MET A 262 -14.15 -19.25 -18.06
C MET A 262 -13.63 -19.98 -19.31
N THR A 263 -12.44 -19.59 -19.75
CA THR A 263 -11.69 -20.26 -20.78
C THR A 263 -10.97 -21.42 -20.11
N SER A 264 -10.95 -22.57 -20.78
CA SER A 264 -10.46 -23.84 -20.24
C SER A 264 -8.94 -23.89 -19.93
N SER A 265 -8.25 -22.76 -19.82
CA SER A 265 -6.80 -22.67 -19.58
C SER A 265 -6.43 -21.42 -18.79
N SER A 266 -6.96 -21.27 -17.57
CA SER A 266 -6.36 -20.33 -16.61
C SER A 266 -5.05 -20.93 -16.10
N ILE A 267 -4.03 -20.09 -15.95
CA ILE A 267 -2.72 -20.48 -15.39
C ILE A 267 -2.76 -20.76 -13.88
N ILE A 268 -3.86 -20.39 -13.21
CA ILE A 268 -4.10 -20.64 -11.79
C ILE A 268 -5.39 -21.45 -11.61
N ASN A 269 -5.51 -22.16 -10.49
CA ASN A 269 -6.74 -22.86 -10.14
C ASN A 269 -7.80 -21.87 -9.62
N VAL A 270 -8.55 -21.25 -10.54
CA VAL A 270 -9.57 -20.23 -10.23
C VAL A 270 -10.72 -20.79 -9.39
N PRO A 271 -11.29 -21.98 -9.66
CA PRO A 271 -12.37 -22.52 -8.82
C PRO A 271 -11.99 -22.65 -7.34
N LEU A 272 -10.80 -23.18 -7.06
CA LEU A 272 -10.32 -23.37 -5.70
C LEU A 272 -9.98 -22.03 -5.02
N LEU A 273 -9.37 -21.09 -5.76
CA LEU A 273 -9.12 -19.73 -5.29
C LEU A 273 -10.42 -18.99 -4.94
N LEU A 274 -11.46 -19.14 -5.77
CA LEU A 274 -12.77 -18.54 -5.53
C LEU A 274 -13.38 -19.08 -4.24
N GLU A 275 -13.41 -20.41 -4.08
CA GLU A 275 -13.92 -21.07 -2.89
C GLU A 275 -13.17 -20.60 -1.63
N TRP A 276 -11.84 -20.62 -1.67
CA TRP A 276 -10.98 -20.15 -0.59
C TRP A 276 -11.30 -18.70 -0.19
N SER A 277 -11.46 -17.83 -1.18
CA SER A 277 -11.71 -16.39 -0.99
C SER A 277 -13.09 -16.12 -0.38
N LEU A 278 -14.12 -16.81 -0.84
CA LEU A 278 -15.49 -16.66 -0.32
C LEU A 278 -15.60 -17.18 1.12
N GLN A 279 -14.91 -18.27 1.45
CA GLN A 279 -14.82 -18.80 2.82
C GLN A 279 -14.03 -17.91 3.80
N ARG A 280 -13.60 -16.72 3.39
CA ARG A 280 -13.00 -15.74 4.31
C ARG A 280 -14.03 -14.87 5.00
N GLN A 281 -15.23 -14.73 4.46
CA GLN A 281 -16.27 -13.97 5.15
C GLN A 281 -16.83 -14.80 6.30
N THR A 282 -16.69 -14.28 7.51
CA THR A 282 -17.11 -14.97 8.73
C THR A 282 -18.56 -14.63 9.07
N ILE A 283 -19.14 -15.38 10.02
CA ILE A 283 -20.51 -15.14 10.52
C ILE A 283 -20.67 -13.72 11.07
N GLY A 284 -19.60 -13.09 11.58
CA GLY A 284 -19.60 -11.71 12.06
C GLY A 284 -19.50 -10.65 10.95
N GLY A 285 -19.69 -11.02 9.68
CA GLY A 285 -19.66 -10.11 8.52
C GLY A 285 -18.26 -9.75 8.02
N GLY A 286 -17.28 -9.68 8.93
CA GLY A 286 -15.88 -9.41 8.62
C GLY A 286 -15.15 -10.53 7.88
N LEU A 287 -14.04 -10.17 7.23
CA LEU A 287 -13.17 -11.09 6.50
C LEU A 287 -11.95 -11.47 7.34
N GLN A 288 -11.63 -12.76 7.41
CA GLN A 288 -10.38 -13.26 8.01
C GLN A 288 -9.30 -13.46 6.93
N GLY A 289 -8.03 -13.32 7.32
CA GLY A 289 -6.92 -13.51 6.38
C GLY A 289 -6.53 -14.96 6.13
N ARG A 290 -6.91 -15.83 7.05
CA ARG A 290 -6.57 -17.25 7.07
C ARG A 290 -7.71 -18.05 7.69
N PRO A 291 -7.88 -19.33 7.33
CA PRO A 291 -8.84 -20.21 8.00
C PRO A 291 -8.67 -20.19 9.52
N ASN A 292 -9.78 -20.18 10.26
CA ASN A 292 -9.82 -20.26 11.73
C ASN A 292 -9.08 -19.12 12.47
N LYS A 293 -8.96 -17.94 11.87
CA LYS A 293 -8.42 -16.74 12.53
C LYS A 293 -9.52 -15.69 12.71
N ALA A 294 -9.28 -14.71 13.58
CA ALA A 294 -10.21 -13.61 13.73
C ALA A 294 -10.32 -12.78 12.43
N SER A 295 -11.49 -12.18 12.22
CA SER A 295 -11.70 -11.18 11.18
C SER A 295 -10.88 -9.92 11.44
N ASP A 296 -10.43 -9.28 10.38
CA ASP A 296 -9.71 -8.02 10.41
C ASP A 296 -10.16 -7.14 9.23
N SER A 297 -10.41 -5.86 9.49
CA SER A 297 -10.80 -4.84 8.51
C SER A 297 -9.94 -4.83 7.25
N CYS A 298 -8.63 -5.06 7.35
CA CYS A 298 -7.74 -4.95 6.19
C CYS A 298 -8.07 -6.00 5.11
N TYR A 299 -8.65 -7.15 5.49
CA TYR A 299 -9.05 -8.18 4.52
C TYR A 299 -10.27 -7.81 3.69
N ALA A 300 -11.03 -6.77 4.07
CA ALA A 300 -12.02 -6.16 3.19
C ALA A 300 -11.36 -5.64 1.90
N PHE A 301 -10.13 -5.12 2.00
CA PHE A 301 -9.33 -4.76 0.84
C PHE A 301 -8.62 -5.99 0.23
N TRP A 302 -7.86 -6.74 1.03
CA TRP A 302 -7.02 -7.82 0.48
C TRP A 302 -7.83 -8.93 -0.19
N VAL A 303 -8.83 -9.49 0.51
CA VAL A 303 -9.66 -10.57 -0.05
C VAL A 303 -10.73 -10.00 -0.98
N GLY A 304 -11.33 -8.86 -0.63
CA GLY A 304 -12.32 -8.18 -1.48
C GLY A 304 -11.74 -7.78 -2.84
N GLY A 305 -10.49 -7.34 -2.89
CA GLY A 305 -9.76 -7.01 -4.11
C GLY A 305 -9.53 -8.22 -5.01
N VAL A 306 -9.16 -9.38 -4.44
CA VAL A 306 -9.07 -10.65 -5.19
C VAL A 306 -10.43 -11.00 -5.79
N LEU A 307 -11.50 -10.98 -4.99
CA LEU A 307 -12.85 -11.24 -5.45
C LEU A 307 -13.32 -10.23 -6.51
N LYS A 308 -12.83 -8.98 -6.47
CA LYS A 308 -13.11 -7.98 -7.51
C LYS A 308 -12.43 -8.35 -8.82
N ILE A 309 -11.15 -8.69 -8.82
CA ILE A 309 -10.39 -9.12 -10.01
C ILE A 309 -11.04 -10.35 -10.64
N LEU A 310 -11.48 -11.31 -9.82
CA LEU A 310 -12.16 -12.52 -10.30
C LEU A 310 -13.58 -12.26 -10.85
N GLY A 311 -14.20 -11.10 -10.59
CA GLY A 311 -15.62 -10.86 -10.90
C GLY A 311 -16.60 -11.46 -9.88
N ALA A 312 -16.09 -11.91 -8.74
CA ALA A 312 -16.80 -12.63 -7.69
C ALA A 312 -17.31 -11.75 -6.52
N HIS A 313 -16.88 -10.49 -6.42
CA HIS A 313 -17.27 -9.56 -5.34
C HIS A 313 -18.80 -9.39 -5.11
N LYS A 314 -19.62 -9.78 -6.08
CA LYS A 314 -21.09 -9.84 -5.98
C LYS A 314 -21.62 -10.94 -5.05
N PHE A 315 -20.80 -11.94 -4.73
CA PHE A 315 -21.15 -13.05 -3.83
C PHE A 315 -20.83 -12.76 -2.36
N LEU A 316 -20.19 -11.64 -2.05
CA LEU A 316 -20.01 -11.20 -0.67
C LEU A 316 -21.33 -10.69 -0.11
N ASP A 317 -21.58 -10.99 1.16
CA ASP A 317 -22.59 -10.28 1.95
C ASP A 317 -22.06 -8.87 2.25
N LYS A 318 -22.41 -7.93 1.37
CA LYS A 318 -21.92 -6.54 1.46
C LYS A 318 -22.48 -5.82 2.67
N GLU A 319 -23.73 -6.10 3.04
CA GLU A 319 -24.39 -5.46 4.17
C GLU A 319 -23.69 -5.84 5.46
N ALA A 320 -23.49 -7.14 5.70
CA ALA A 320 -22.78 -7.63 6.87
C ALA A 320 -21.32 -7.14 6.92
N LEU A 321 -20.63 -7.07 5.78
CA LEU A 321 -19.26 -6.53 5.73
C LEU A 321 -19.22 -5.04 6.06
N CYS A 322 -20.16 -4.25 5.55
CA CYS A 322 -20.28 -2.84 5.87
C CYS A 322 -20.58 -2.63 7.36
N GLU A 323 -21.52 -3.39 7.92
CA GLU A 323 -21.82 -3.35 9.37
C GLU A 323 -20.58 -3.69 10.19
N PHE A 324 -19.85 -4.77 9.85
CA PHE A 324 -18.60 -5.12 10.51
C PHE A 324 -17.60 -3.96 10.50
N LEU A 325 -17.34 -3.35 9.34
CA LEU A 325 -16.41 -2.22 9.23
C LEU A 325 -16.87 -1.01 10.06
N LEU A 326 -18.18 -0.80 10.18
CA LEU A 326 -18.78 0.25 10.99
C LEU A 326 -18.75 -0.04 12.50
N THR A 327 -18.42 -1.26 12.93
CA THR A 327 -18.26 -1.58 14.37
C THR A 327 -16.85 -1.30 14.89
N LEU A 328 -15.86 -1.23 14.01
CA LEU A 328 -14.44 -1.12 14.39
C LEU A 328 -14.01 0.31 14.76
N TRP A 329 -14.97 1.22 14.99
CA TRP A 329 -14.72 2.61 15.39
C TRP A 329 -14.28 2.71 16.86
N TRP A 330 -12.97 2.61 17.08
CA TRP A 330 -12.28 2.78 18.37
C TRP A 330 -12.13 4.25 18.83
N LEU A 331 -13.12 5.08 18.57
CA LEU A 331 -13.13 6.44 19.12
C LEU A 331 -14.50 6.74 19.76
N GLN A 332 -14.97 5.88 20.66
CA GLN A 332 -15.97 6.32 21.65
C GLN A 332 -15.27 7.18 22.71
#